data_AF-A0AAU2C6F8-F1
#
_entry.id   AF-A0AAU2C6F8-F1
#
_cell.length_a   1.000
_cell.length_b   1.000
_cell.length_c   1.000
_cell.angle_alpha   90.00
_cell.angle_beta   90.00
_cell.angle_gamma   90.00
#
_symmetry.space_group_name_H-M   'P 1'
#
loop_
_entity.id
_entity.type
_entity.pdbx_description
1 polymer ?
#
loop_
_entity_poly.entity_id
_entity_poly.type
_entity_poly.pdbx_seq_one_letter_code
_entity_poly.pdbx_strand_id
1 'polypeptide(L)' 'MTQQDGSIHPRADGEHSTTTVEQGRFCLARCTCGWRGPARRARSLARTDGELHTGG' A
#
# COMPACT_ATOMS: atom_id res chain seq x y z
N MET A 1 -0.05 -17.04 -14.25
CA MET A 1 0.19 -15.58 -14.20
C MET A 1 -0.15 -15.10 -12.80
N THR A 2 0.92 -14.88 -12.03
CA THR A 2 1.06 -14.98 -10.57
C THR A 2 0.52 -13.78 -9.84
N GLN A 3 -0.58 -13.85 -9.09
CA GLN A 3 -0.83 -12.82 -8.06
C GLN A 3 -1.56 -13.43 -6.87
N GLN A 4 -0.83 -14.00 -5.92
CA GLN A 4 -1.09 -13.90 -4.48
C GLN A 4 0.16 -14.47 -3.79
N ASP A 5 1.19 -13.63 -3.66
CA ASP A 5 2.25 -13.92 -2.70
C ASP A 5 1.62 -13.86 -1.31
N GLY A 6 1.61 -15.01 -0.65
CA GLY A 6 1.10 -15.17 0.70
C GLY A 6 2.02 -14.46 1.67
N SER A 7 1.83 -13.17 1.87
CA SER A 7 2.49 -12.48 2.97
C SER A 7 1.75 -12.79 4.27
N ILE A 8 2.08 -13.95 4.85
CA ILE A 8 2.04 -14.16 6.29
C ILE A 8 2.98 -13.10 6.91
N HIS A 9 2.46 -11.92 7.24
CA HIS A 9 3.29 -10.91 7.90
C HIS A 9 3.50 -11.36 9.36
N PRO A 10 4.72 -11.69 9.79
CA PRO A 10 5.00 -11.92 11.20
C PRO A 10 4.74 -10.62 11.96
N ARG A 11 4.20 -10.77 13.17
CA ARG A 11 3.90 -9.74 14.15
C ARG A 11 5.11 -8.80 14.35
N ALA A 12 5.18 -7.74 13.57
CA ALA A 12 6.05 -6.62 13.84
C ALA A 12 5.14 -5.45 14.22
N ASP A 13 5.05 -5.23 15.52
CA ASP A 13 4.16 -4.29 16.24
C ASP A 13 4.48 -2.79 15.94
N GLY A 14 5.07 -2.50 14.77
CA GLY A 14 5.46 -1.16 14.32
C GLY A 14 5.84 -1.07 12.83
N GLU A 15 5.80 -2.16 12.05
CA GLU A 15 6.15 -2.12 10.63
C GLU A 15 4.89 -1.79 9.82
N HIS A 16 4.62 -0.50 9.62
CA HIS A 16 3.63 -0.07 8.63
C HIS A 16 4.12 -0.54 7.25
N SER A 17 3.42 -1.49 6.64
CA SER A 17 3.73 -1.94 5.27
C SER A 17 2.68 -1.40 4.32
N THR A 18 3.07 -0.43 3.50
CA THR A 18 2.17 0.13 2.48
C THR A 18 2.36 -0.57 1.14
N THR A 19 1.25 -1.09 0.61
CA THR A 19 1.16 -1.68 -0.73
C THR A 19 0.28 -0.82 -1.62
N THR A 20 0.69 -0.56 -2.86
CA THR A 20 -0.17 0.08 -3.85
C THR A 20 -1.06 -0.95 -4.55
N VAL A 21 -2.36 -0.70 -4.58
CA VAL A 21 -3.34 -1.51 -5.31
C VAL A 21 -3.93 -0.72 -6.47
N GLU A 22 -4.06 -1.38 -7.63
CA GLU A 22 -4.61 -0.81 -8.85
C GLU A 22 -6.08 -1.21 -8.99
N GLN A 23 -6.97 -0.21 -8.97
CA GLN A 23 -8.42 -0.34 -9.15
C GLN A 23 -8.81 0.29 -10.51
N GLY A 24 -8.74 -0.54 -11.56
CA GLY A 24 -9.01 -0.11 -12.93
C GLY A 24 -8.05 0.98 -13.41
N ARG A 25 -8.55 2.22 -13.58
CA ARG A 25 -7.73 3.38 -14.00
C ARG A 25 -7.10 4.17 -12.84
N PHE A 26 -7.28 3.70 -11.61
CA PHE A 26 -6.82 4.37 -10.40
C PHE A 26 -5.87 3.46 -9.63
N CYS A 27 -4.97 4.08 -8.89
CA CYS A 27 -4.01 3.45 -7.99
C CYS A 27 -4.18 4.10 -6.62
N LEU A 28 -4.26 3.29 -5.58
CA LEU A 28 -4.38 3.73 -4.20
C LEU A 28 -3.40 2.96 -3.32
N ALA A 29 -2.85 3.63 -2.31
CA ALA A 29 -2.06 2.98 -1.28
C ALA A 29 -2.98 2.30 -0.25
N ARG A 30 -2.60 1.14 0.25
CA ARG A 30 -3.20 0.51 1.43
C ARG A 30 -2.08 0.12 2.40
N CYS A 31 -2.23 0.50 3.66
CA CYS A 31 -1.37 0.04 4.74
C CYS A 31 -1.97 -1.20 5.38
N THR A 32 -1.12 -2.12 5.83
CA THR A 32 -1.52 -3.26 6.67
C THR A 32 -2.14 -2.85 8.01
N CYS A 33 -1.88 -1.63 8.47
CA CYS A 33 -2.49 -0.99 9.64
C CYS A 33 -3.97 -0.56 9.44
N GLY A 34 -4.51 -0.72 8.23
CA GLY A 34 -5.90 -0.38 7.90
C GLY A 34 -6.08 0.98 7.23
N TRP A 35 -5.02 1.79 7.13
CA TRP A 35 -5.04 3.06 6.41
C TRP A 35 -5.14 2.84 4.88
N ARG A 36 -5.86 3.74 4.22
CA ARG A 36 -6.07 3.72 2.77
C ARG A 36 -5.86 5.12 2.23
N GLY A 37 -4.91 5.21 1.30
CA GLY A 37 -4.59 6.43 0.59
C GLY A 37 -5.69 6.85 -0.40
N PRO A 38 -5.70 8.12 -0.81
CA PRO A 38 -6.59 8.64 -1.85
C PRO A 38 -6.40 7.95 -3.21
N ALA A 39 -7.47 7.92 -4.01
CA ALA A 39 -7.41 7.40 -5.38
C ALA A 39 -6.58 8.34 -6.28
N ARG A 40 -5.37 7.92 -6.65
CA ARG A 40 -4.47 8.64 -7.56
C ARG A 40 -4.47 7.97 -8.94
N ARG A 41 -4.23 8.72 -10.02
CA ARG A 41 -4.05 8.12 -11.36
C ARG A 41 -2.62 7.63 -11.59
N ALA A 42 -1.65 8.29 -10.97
CA ALA A 42 -0.24 7.95 -11.10
C ALA A 42 0.18 6.98 -9.99
N ARG A 43 0.76 5.84 -10.38
CA ARG A 43 1.34 4.86 -9.42
C ARG A 43 2.41 5.49 -8.54
N SER A 44 3.26 6.36 -9.08
CA SER A 44 4.31 7.02 -8.31
C SER A 44 3.73 7.87 -7.18
N LEU A 45 2.64 8.61 -7.46
CA LEU A 45 1.95 9.40 -6.44
C LEU A 45 1.29 8.54 -5.36
N ALA A 46 0.68 7.42 -5.75
CA ALA A 46 0.11 6.47 -4.79
C ALA A 46 1.21 5.84 -3.92
N ARG A 47 2.38 5.55 -4.48
CA ARG A 47 3.51 5.01 -3.72
C ARG A 47 4.04 6.05 -2.73
N THR A 48 4.30 7.28 -3.16
CA THR A 48 4.79 8.37 -2.30
C THR A 48 3.87 8.63 -1.12
N ASP A 49 2.55 8.59 -1.34
CA ASP A 49 1.53 8.70 -0.28
C ASP A 49 1.66 7.58 0.76
N GLY A 50 1.91 6.35 0.30
CA GLY A 50 2.18 5.21 1.15
C GLY A 50 3.49 5.27 1.91
N GLU A 51 4.55 5.79 1.28
CA GLU A 51 5.87 6.00 1.88
C GLU A 51 5.82 7.08 2.97
N LEU A 52 5.09 8.18 2.72
CA LEU A 52 4.79 9.22 3.70
C LEU A 52 4.08 8.65 4.94
N HIS A 53 3.21 7.67 4.74
CA HIS A 53 2.48 7.05 5.83
C HIS A 53 3.33 6.06 6.65
N THR A 54 4.28 5.36 6.02
CA THR A 54 5.20 4.45 6.72
C THR A 54 6.37 5.16 7.40
N GLY A 55 6.75 6.35 6.91
CA GLY A 55 7.87 7.13 7.44
C GLY A 55 7.50 8.23 8.43
N GLY A 56 6.22 8.33 8.84
CA GLY A 56 5.68 9.36 9.72
C GLY A 56 5.38 8.86 11.12
#